data_AF-A0A531KY16-F1
#
_entry.id   AF-A0A531KY16-F1
#
_cell.length_a   1.000
_cell.length_b   1.000
_cell.length_c   1.000
_cell.angle_alpha   90.00
_cell.angle_beta   90.00
_cell.angle_gamma   90.00
#
_symmetry.space_group_name_H-M   'P 1'
#
loop_
_entity.id
_entity.type
_entity.pdbx_description
1 polymer ?
#
loop_
_entity_poly.entity_id
_entity_poly.type
_entity_poly.pdbx_seq_one_letter_code
_entity_poly.pdbx_strand_id
1 'polypeptide(L)'
;VVQPYVTGRNARASFLGLKPGTGVEALGIVFVDSGSDFQTMEDSLALYGDTGEAARAARTYAEPALLPVAASQPQADARIRRIAQSLIAGLGLRDVFSIDFRVEADDSIHLIEFEVCPGLPCFDFRAYCRTQWDMGLADAMAATAANRFFASPTR
;
A
#
# COMPACT_ATOMS: atom_id res chain seq x y z
N VAL A 1 0.32 -29.89 3.76
CA VAL A 1 -0.56 -29.44 2.65
C VAL A 1 -0.20 -27.99 2.35
N VAL A 2 0.06 -27.64 1.09
CA VAL A 2 0.44 -26.28 0.66
C VAL A 2 -0.77 -25.61 0.03
N GLN A 3 -0.99 -24.34 0.31
CA GLN A 3 -2.09 -23.57 -0.27
C GLN A 3 -1.93 -23.46 -1.81
N PRO A 4 -3.01 -23.58 -2.60
CA PRO A 4 -2.93 -23.37 -4.05
C PRO A 4 -2.45 -21.97 -4.41
N TYR A 5 -1.74 -21.87 -5.53
CA TYR A 5 -1.37 -20.59 -6.12
C TYR A 5 -2.63 -19.84 -6.57
N VAL A 6 -2.64 -18.52 -6.33
CA VAL A 6 -3.73 -17.62 -6.70
C VAL A 6 -3.26 -16.71 -7.83
N THR A 7 -3.93 -16.79 -8.98
CA THR A 7 -3.62 -16.02 -10.19
C THR A 7 -4.02 -14.55 -10.06
N GLY A 8 -3.61 -13.74 -11.04
CA GLY A 8 -4.01 -12.35 -11.17
C GLY A 8 -2.91 -11.36 -10.75
N ARG A 9 -3.24 -10.07 -10.83
CA ARG A 9 -2.30 -8.97 -10.62
C ARG A 9 -2.12 -8.66 -9.14
N ASN A 10 -0.91 -8.26 -8.74
CA ASN A 10 -0.61 -7.79 -7.38
C ASN A 10 -1.34 -6.47 -7.17
N ALA A 11 -2.21 -6.38 -6.17
CA ALA A 11 -2.78 -5.12 -5.74
C ALA A 11 -2.44 -4.88 -4.27
N ARG A 12 -1.98 -3.66 -3.97
CA ARG A 12 -1.73 -3.20 -2.60
C ARG A 12 -2.70 -2.07 -2.27
N ALA A 13 -3.32 -2.19 -1.10
CA ALA A 13 -4.15 -1.17 -0.51
C ALA A 13 -3.42 -0.57 0.70
N SER A 14 -2.85 0.62 0.54
CA SER A 14 -2.14 1.34 1.61
C SER A 14 -3.05 2.29 2.35
N PHE A 15 -2.86 2.40 3.66
CA PHE A 15 -3.59 3.31 4.53
C PHE A 15 -2.65 4.10 5.45
N LEU A 16 -2.96 5.38 5.61
CA LEU A 16 -2.38 6.25 6.63
C LEU A 16 -3.49 7.14 7.16
N GLY A 17 -3.86 6.98 8.42
CA GLY A 17 -4.87 7.77 9.10
C GLY A 17 -4.34 9.14 9.49
N LEU A 18 -4.02 9.98 8.49
CA LEU A 18 -3.34 11.26 8.70
C LEU A 18 -4.12 12.16 9.68
N LYS A 19 -5.47 12.16 9.60
CA LYS A 19 -6.36 12.96 10.44
C LYS A 19 -7.27 12.08 11.30
N PRO A 20 -7.72 12.54 12.48
CA PRO A 20 -8.76 11.86 13.24
C PRO A 20 -10.01 11.63 12.39
N GLY A 21 -10.58 10.43 12.46
CA GLY A 21 -11.77 10.06 11.68
C GLY A 21 -11.52 9.72 10.22
N THR A 22 -10.27 9.69 9.75
CA THR A 22 -9.92 9.16 8.43
C THR A 22 -10.38 7.70 8.33
N GLY A 23 -11.20 7.40 7.33
CA GLY A 23 -11.76 6.08 7.07
C GLY A 23 -11.28 5.49 5.73
N VAL A 24 -11.99 4.46 5.29
CA VAL A 24 -11.69 3.67 4.08
C VAL A 24 -11.56 4.50 2.80
N GLU A 25 -12.12 5.72 2.77
CA GLU A 25 -11.98 6.65 1.66
C GLU A 25 -10.53 7.02 1.37
N ALA A 26 -9.65 6.99 2.38
CA ALA A 26 -8.24 7.30 2.23
C ALA A 26 -7.36 6.14 1.72
N LEU A 27 -7.94 4.96 1.43
CA LEU A 27 -7.16 3.86 0.87
C LEU A 27 -6.60 4.23 -0.52
N GLY A 28 -5.27 4.15 -0.64
CA GLY A 28 -4.57 4.12 -1.91
C GLY A 28 -4.50 2.69 -2.42
N ILE A 29 -5.28 2.38 -3.46
CA ILE A 29 -5.39 1.03 -4.03
C ILE A 29 -4.75 1.02 -5.42
N VAL A 30 -3.62 0.33 -5.53
CA VAL A 30 -2.81 0.30 -6.75
C VAL A 30 -2.43 -1.12 -7.13
N PHE A 31 -2.41 -1.38 -8.43
CA PHE A 31 -1.63 -2.47 -8.98
C PHE A 31 -0.14 -2.14 -8.87
N VAL A 32 0.63 -3.11 -8.38
CA VAL A 32 2.09 -3.05 -8.34
C VAL A 32 2.62 -3.89 -9.49
N ASP A 33 2.95 -3.25 -10.60
CA ASP A 33 3.40 -3.93 -11.81
C ASP A 33 4.93 -4.01 -11.84
N SER A 34 5.45 -5.17 -11.39
CA SER A 34 6.88 -5.51 -11.41
C SER A 34 7.28 -6.38 -12.60
N GLY A 35 6.40 -6.60 -13.59
CA GLY A 35 6.66 -7.48 -14.74
C GLY A 35 6.56 -8.99 -14.45
N SER A 36 6.29 -9.37 -13.21
CA SER A 36 6.10 -10.74 -12.72
C SER A 36 5.20 -10.76 -11.49
N ASP A 37 4.69 -11.93 -11.10
CA ASP A 37 3.84 -12.08 -9.92
C ASP A 37 4.56 -11.82 -8.60
N PHE A 38 5.88 -12.03 -8.60
CA PHE A 38 6.78 -11.83 -7.47
C PHE A 38 8.01 -11.06 -7.93
N GLN A 39 8.39 -10.04 -7.19
CA GLN A 39 9.71 -9.43 -7.37
C GLN A 39 10.78 -10.48 -7.08
N THR A 40 11.81 -10.52 -7.93
CA THR A 40 12.96 -11.36 -7.65
C THR A 40 13.76 -10.78 -6.47
N MET A 41 14.64 -11.60 -5.90
CA MET A 41 15.58 -11.09 -4.88
C MET A 41 16.48 -9.99 -5.47
N GLU A 42 16.87 -10.10 -6.74
CA GLU A 42 17.65 -9.08 -7.43
C GLU A 42 16.88 -7.76 -7.54
N ASP A 43 15.60 -7.81 -7.94
CA ASP A 43 14.72 -6.63 -7.97
C ASP A 43 14.61 -5.99 -6.58
N SER A 44 14.48 -6.81 -5.54
CA SER A 44 14.40 -6.33 -4.16
C SER A 44 15.71 -5.65 -3.73
N LEU A 45 16.87 -6.25 -4.01
CA LEU A 45 18.16 -5.66 -3.67
C LEU A 45 18.41 -4.35 -4.43
N ALA A 46 18.00 -4.25 -5.70
CA ALA A 46 18.10 -3.02 -6.47
C ALA A 46 17.24 -1.87 -5.90
N LEU A 47 16.24 -2.17 -5.07
CA LEU A 47 15.36 -1.18 -4.47
C LEU A 47 15.87 -0.66 -3.11
N TYR A 48 16.78 -1.36 -2.43
CA TYR A 48 17.16 -1.10 -1.04
C TYR A 48 18.67 -1.13 -0.78
N GLY A 49 19.11 -0.39 0.24
CA GLY A 49 20.50 -0.39 0.71
C GLY A 49 21.53 0.11 -0.32
N ASP A 50 22.80 -0.28 -0.11
CA ASP A 50 23.95 0.13 -0.93
C ASP A 50 23.77 -0.19 -2.42
N THR A 51 23.07 -1.28 -2.74
CA THR A 51 22.79 -1.69 -4.12
C THR A 51 21.80 -0.74 -4.80
N GLY A 52 20.76 -0.29 -4.09
CA GLY A 52 19.85 0.74 -4.59
C GLY A 52 20.52 2.10 -4.76
N GLU A 53 21.44 2.47 -3.86
CA GLU A 53 22.26 3.68 -4.01
C GLU A 53 23.17 3.61 -5.24
N ALA A 54 23.82 2.45 -5.46
CA ALA A 54 24.63 2.21 -6.65
C ALA A 54 23.79 2.27 -7.94
N ALA A 55 22.59 1.69 -7.95
CA ALA A 55 21.67 1.77 -9.09
C ALA A 55 21.22 3.22 -9.37
N ARG A 56 20.97 4.02 -8.33
CA ARG A 56 20.68 5.45 -8.48
C ARG A 56 21.88 6.22 -9.04
N ALA A 57 23.08 5.96 -8.53
CA ALA A 57 24.31 6.56 -9.03
C ALA A 57 24.59 6.18 -10.50
N ALA A 58 24.31 4.93 -10.87
CA ALA A 58 24.43 4.42 -12.23
C ALA A 58 23.27 4.80 -13.15
N ARG A 59 22.23 5.47 -12.64
CA ARG A 59 20.98 5.81 -13.37
C ARG A 59 20.25 4.60 -13.95
N THR A 60 20.39 3.43 -13.34
CA THR A 60 19.69 2.20 -13.70
C THR A 60 18.53 1.88 -12.76
N TYR A 61 18.32 2.70 -11.72
CA TYR A 61 17.22 2.56 -10.78
C TYR A 61 15.85 2.71 -11.46
N ALA A 62 15.00 1.69 -11.31
CA ALA A 62 13.63 1.68 -11.78
C ALA A 62 12.71 1.17 -10.66
N GLU A 63 11.62 1.89 -10.38
CA GLU A 63 10.55 1.43 -9.49
C GLU A 63 9.45 0.75 -10.31
N PRO A 64 8.76 -0.28 -9.77
CA PRO A 64 7.57 -0.85 -10.39
C PRO A 64 6.52 0.21 -10.71
N ALA A 65 5.77 0.01 -11.80
CA ALA A 65 4.70 0.93 -12.17
C ALA A 65 3.52 0.77 -11.20
N LEU A 66 2.99 1.89 -10.73
CA LEU A 66 1.83 1.94 -9.85
C LEU A 66 0.62 2.43 -10.64
N LEU A 67 -0.38 1.56 -10.81
CA LEU A 67 -1.57 1.86 -11.59
C LEU A 67 -2.80 1.82 -10.68
N PRO A 68 -3.63 2.88 -10.60
CA PRO A 68 -4.83 2.85 -9.78
C PRO A 68 -5.76 1.69 -10.19
N VAL A 69 -6.16 0.85 -9.24
CA VAL A 69 -7.05 -0.28 -9.54
C VAL A 69 -8.37 0.22 -10.11
N ALA A 70 -8.95 1.27 -9.51
CA ALA A 70 -10.18 1.89 -9.97
C ALA A 70 -10.17 2.36 -11.43
N ALA A 71 -9.00 2.65 -12.01
CA ALA A 71 -8.90 3.12 -13.39
C ALA A 71 -9.17 2.03 -14.43
N SER A 72 -8.98 0.76 -14.07
CA SER A 72 -9.18 -0.39 -14.98
C SER A 72 -10.18 -1.41 -14.44
N GLN A 73 -10.30 -1.53 -13.13
CA GLN A 73 -11.01 -2.58 -12.41
C GLN A 73 -11.83 -2.00 -11.24
N PRO A 74 -12.84 -1.15 -11.52
CA PRO A 74 -13.58 -0.42 -10.48
C PRO A 74 -14.40 -1.32 -9.55
N GLN A 75 -14.84 -2.51 -10.01
CA GLN A 75 -15.55 -3.43 -9.13
C GLN A 75 -14.60 -4.08 -8.13
N ALA A 76 -13.37 -4.41 -8.54
CA ALA A 76 -12.33 -4.90 -7.65
C ALA A 76 -11.96 -3.85 -6.59
N ASP A 77 -11.75 -2.59 -6.98
CA ASP A 77 -11.49 -1.47 -6.05
C ASP A 77 -12.61 -1.37 -4.99
N ALA A 78 -13.87 -1.37 -5.43
CA ALA A 78 -15.00 -1.29 -4.52
C ALA A 78 -15.07 -2.49 -3.56
N ARG A 79 -14.72 -3.71 -4.02
CA ARG A 79 -14.65 -4.91 -3.16
C ARG A 79 -13.50 -4.84 -2.16
N ILE A 80 -12.32 -4.38 -2.58
CA ILE A 80 -11.16 -4.16 -1.71
C ILE A 80 -11.52 -3.18 -0.60
N ARG A 81 -12.17 -2.04 -0.93
CA ARG A 81 -12.63 -1.07 0.08
C ARG A 81 -13.60 -1.71 1.09
N ARG A 82 -14.56 -2.51 0.64
CA ARG A 82 -15.49 -3.21 1.55
C ARG A 82 -14.75 -4.15 2.50
N ILE A 83 -13.80 -4.94 1.99
CA ILE A 83 -13.00 -5.84 2.83
C ILE A 83 -12.18 -5.05 3.85
N ALA A 84 -11.49 -3.99 3.40
CA ALA A 84 -10.70 -3.15 4.28
C ALA A 84 -11.57 -2.48 5.36
N GLN A 85 -12.77 -2.01 5.02
CA GLN A 85 -13.74 -1.50 6.00
C GLN A 85 -14.12 -2.55 7.05
N SER A 86 -14.32 -3.80 6.64
CA SER A 86 -14.57 -4.91 7.56
C SER A 86 -13.36 -5.21 8.46
N LEU A 87 -12.14 -5.14 7.94
CA LEU A 87 -10.92 -5.33 8.74
C LEU A 87 -10.69 -4.18 9.74
N ILE A 88 -10.89 -2.93 9.32
CA ILE A 88 -10.85 -1.75 10.20
C ILE A 88 -11.84 -1.92 11.35
N ALA A 89 -13.09 -2.27 11.05
CA ALA A 89 -14.13 -2.42 12.08
C ALA A 89 -13.94 -3.66 12.95
N GLY A 90 -13.55 -4.80 12.36
CA GLY A 90 -13.49 -6.09 13.04
C GLY A 90 -12.21 -6.32 13.82
N LEU A 91 -11.07 -5.82 13.35
CA LEU A 91 -9.75 -6.01 13.97
C LEU A 91 -9.22 -4.71 14.61
N GLY A 92 -9.87 -3.58 14.39
CA GLY A 92 -9.41 -2.28 14.91
C GLY A 92 -8.19 -1.74 14.17
N LEU A 93 -8.01 -2.06 12.89
CA LEU A 93 -6.92 -1.50 12.08
C LEU A 93 -7.05 0.03 12.03
N ARG A 94 -5.97 0.73 12.33
CA ARG A 94 -5.92 2.19 12.45
C ARG A 94 -4.50 2.70 12.24
N ASP A 95 -4.36 4.03 12.17
CA ASP A 95 -3.10 4.76 12.06
C ASP A 95 -2.30 4.46 10.78
N VAL A 96 -1.78 3.26 10.61
CA VAL A 96 -1.04 2.83 9.42
C VAL A 96 -1.19 1.33 9.20
N PHE A 97 -1.49 0.91 7.97
CA PHE A 97 -1.49 -0.49 7.57
C PHE A 97 -1.46 -0.61 6.04
N SER A 98 -1.17 -1.81 5.55
CA SER A 98 -1.40 -2.19 4.15
C SER A 98 -2.10 -3.53 4.08
N ILE A 99 -2.74 -3.79 2.95
CA ILE A 99 -3.44 -5.04 2.67
C ILE A 99 -3.10 -5.46 1.24
N ASP A 100 -2.74 -6.73 1.08
CA ASP A 100 -2.34 -7.29 -0.21
C ASP A 100 -3.40 -8.22 -0.77
N PHE A 101 -3.66 -8.01 -2.07
CA PHE A 101 -4.64 -8.76 -2.83
C PHE A 101 -4.04 -9.32 -4.12
N ARG A 102 -4.66 -10.38 -4.61
CA ARG A 102 -4.70 -10.71 -6.03
C ARG A 102 -5.99 -10.22 -6.64
N VAL A 103 -5.91 -9.65 -7.84
CA VAL A 103 -7.09 -9.27 -8.63
C VAL A 103 -7.02 -9.96 -9.99
N GLU A 104 -8.05 -10.73 -10.32
CA GLU A 104 -8.20 -11.40 -11.59
C GLU A 104 -8.83 -10.49 -12.65
N ALA A 105 -8.78 -10.92 -13.92
CA ALA A 105 -9.28 -10.12 -15.05
C ALA A 105 -10.81 -9.87 -15.00
N ASP A 106 -11.55 -10.68 -14.24
CA ASP A 106 -13.01 -10.60 -14.06
C ASP A 106 -13.43 -9.81 -12.79
N ASP A 107 -12.50 -9.04 -12.20
CA ASP A 107 -12.67 -8.33 -10.93
C ASP A 107 -12.83 -9.24 -9.68
N SER A 108 -12.61 -10.55 -9.80
CA SER A 108 -12.47 -11.42 -8.63
C SER A 108 -11.23 -11.03 -7.84
N ILE A 109 -11.36 -10.99 -6.50
CA ILE A 109 -10.26 -10.60 -5.59
C ILE A 109 -10.00 -11.69 -4.56
N HIS A 110 -8.73 -11.83 -4.20
CA HIS A 110 -8.29 -12.72 -3.14
C HIS A 110 -7.43 -11.94 -2.15
N LEU A 111 -7.82 -11.93 -0.88
CA LEU A 111 -7.00 -11.38 0.20
C LEU A 111 -5.83 -12.33 0.47
N ILE A 112 -4.61 -11.81 0.46
CA ILE A 112 -3.39 -12.57 0.74
C ILE A 112 -2.93 -12.33 2.17
N GLU A 113 -2.73 -11.06 2.54
CA GLU A 113 -2.29 -10.67 3.88
C GLU A 113 -2.67 -9.22 4.21
N PHE A 114 -2.44 -8.83 5.48
CA PHE A 114 -2.38 -7.45 5.91
C PHE A 114 -1.24 -7.27 6.91
N GLU A 115 -0.70 -6.06 6.99
CA GLU A 115 0.35 -5.70 7.94
C GLU A 115 0.05 -4.38 8.64
N VAL A 116 0.23 -4.33 9.96
CA VAL A 116 0.04 -3.12 10.79
C VAL A 116 1.32 -2.31 10.98
N CYS A 117 2.43 -2.80 10.42
CA CYS A 117 3.72 -2.14 10.43
C CYS A 117 4.38 -2.37 9.05
N PRO A 118 3.79 -1.84 7.97
CA PRO A 118 4.36 -1.99 6.64
C PRO A 118 5.75 -1.38 6.58
N GLY A 119 6.58 -1.88 5.67
CA GLY A 119 7.90 -1.33 5.39
C GLY A 119 7.82 0.11 4.83
N LEU A 120 7.60 1.11 5.68
CA LEU A 120 7.27 2.50 5.30
C LEU A 120 8.18 3.13 4.24
N PRO A 121 9.51 2.86 4.21
CA PRO A 121 10.37 3.40 3.16
C PRO A 121 10.13 2.80 1.77
N CYS A 122 9.25 1.81 1.60
CA CYS A 122 8.97 1.20 0.31
C CYS A 122 8.42 2.22 -0.71
N PHE A 123 8.72 1.97 -1.99
CA PHE A 123 8.46 2.94 -3.06
C PHE A 123 6.97 3.27 -3.21
N ASP A 124 6.12 2.27 -3.08
CA ASP A 124 4.66 2.35 -3.20
C ASP A 124 4.05 3.15 -2.04
N PHE A 125 4.49 2.94 -0.80
CA PHE A 125 3.97 3.74 0.32
C PHE A 125 4.40 5.20 0.24
N ARG A 126 5.64 5.48 -0.20
CA ARG A 126 6.09 6.85 -0.48
C ARG A 126 5.26 7.49 -1.60
N ALA A 127 4.93 6.75 -2.65
CA ALA A 127 4.08 7.23 -3.75
C ALA A 127 2.64 7.48 -3.29
N TYR A 128 2.10 6.60 -2.46
CA TYR A 128 0.81 6.79 -1.80
C TYR A 128 0.78 8.07 -0.97
N CYS A 129 1.76 8.33 -0.11
CA CYS A 129 1.81 9.57 0.68
C CYS A 129 1.77 10.83 -0.20
N ARG A 130 2.53 10.84 -1.29
CA ARG A 130 2.54 11.97 -2.24
C ARG A 130 1.21 12.15 -2.94
N THR A 131 0.59 11.06 -3.39
CA THR A 131 -0.63 11.13 -4.20
C THR A 131 -1.88 11.36 -3.36
N GLN A 132 -1.97 10.74 -2.18
CA GLN A 132 -3.14 10.83 -1.30
C GLN A 132 -3.11 12.07 -0.40
N TRP A 133 -1.93 12.46 0.08
CA TRP A 133 -1.79 13.48 1.12
C TRP A 133 -0.99 14.71 0.67
N ASP A 134 -0.46 14.73 -0.55
CA ASP A 134 0.44 15.76 -1.04
C ASP A 134 1.65 15.99 -0.11
N MET A 135 2.16 14.89 0.47
CA MET A 135 3.23 14.92 1.45
C MET A 135 4.32 13.90 1.14
N GLY A 136 5.56 14.26 1.46
CA GLY A 136 6.64 13.29 1.59
C GLY A 136 6.37 12.33 2.74
N LEU A 137 7.02 11.16 2.74
CA LEU A 137 6.86 10.15 3.78
C LEU A 137 7.13 10.73 5.19
N ALA A 138 8.24 11.44 5.36
CA ALA A 138 8.62 12.00 6.65
C ALA A 138 7.57 12.98 7.19
N ASP A 139 7.08 13.89 6.34
CA ASP A 139 6.06 14.87 6.71
C ASP A 139 4.72 14.21 7.04
N ALA A 140 4.30 13.22 6.24
CA ALA A 140 3.08 12.46 6.47
C ALA A 140 3.14 11.70 7.81
N MET A 141 4.27 11.06 8.13
CA MET A 141 4.47 10.38 9.41
C MET A 141 4.50 11.37 10.59
N ALA A 142 5.20 12.50 10.45
CA ALA A 142 5.26 13.53 11.48
C ALA A 142 3.88 14.14 11.75
N ALA A 143 3.11 14.45 10.71
CA ALA A 143 1.75 14.95 10.82
C ALA A 143 0.80 13.93 11.46
N THR A 144 0.90 12.65 11.10
CA THR A 144 0.12 11.56 11.73
C THR A 144 0.43 11.46 13.22
N ALA A 145 1.71 11.47 13.59
CA ALA A 145 2.14 11.44 14.99
C ALA A 145 1.63 12.68 15.74
N ALA A 146 1.79 13.87 15.16
CA ALA A 146 1.31 15.12 15.75
C ALA A 146 -0.22 15.08 15.97
N ASN A 147 -0.99 14.62 14.99
CA ASN A 147 -2.44 14.50 15.12
C ASN A 147 -2.86 13.48 16.18
N ARG A 148 -2.08 12.42 16.40
CA ARG A 148 -2.31 11.48 17.50
C ARG A 148 -2.05 12.10 18.88
N PHE A 149 -0.97 12.87 19.02
CA PHE A 149 -0.55 13.40 20.33
C PHE A 149 -1.22 14.72 20.70
N PHE A 150 -1.59 15.54 19.71
CA PHE A 150 -2.08 16.90 19.93
C PHE A 150 -3.56 17.09 19.58
N ALA A 151 -4.23 16.12 18.94
CA ALA A 151 -5.68 16.12 18.96
C ALA A 151 -6.13 15.87 20.40
N SER A 152 -6.60 16.92 21.09
CA SER A 152 -7.16 16.78 22.43
C SER A 152 -8.19 15.65 22.44
N PRO A 153 -8.16 14.75 23.44
CA PRO A 153 -9.26 13.83 23.63
C PRO A 153 -10.47 14.69 23.94
N THR A 154 -11.39 14.81 22.99
CA THR A 154 -12.73 15.28 23.29
C THR A 154 -13.29 14.24 24.25
N ARG A 155 -13.45 14.64 25.52
CA ARG A 155 -14.12 13.86 26.56
C ARG A 155 -15.58 13.66 26.20
#